data_AF-A0A5S9HY93-F1
#
_entry.id   AF-A0A5S9HY93-F1
#
_cell.length_a   1.000
_cell.length_b   1.000
_cell.length_c   1.000
_cell.angle_alpha   90.00
_cell.angle_beta   90.00
_cell.angle_gamma   90.00
#
_symmetry.space_group_name_H-M   'P 1'
#
loop_
_entity.id
_entity.type
_entity.pdbx_description
1 polymer ?
#
loop_
_entity_poly.entity_id
_entity_poly.type
_entity_poly.pdbx_seq_one_letter_code
_entity_poly.pdbx_strand_id
1 'polypeptide(L)' 'MKAKAKIIQKHPFHLVDPSPWPLVAAFGGLSLTFGGVLFMHNYEGGGKLLCLGVVTTLYV' A
#
# COMPACT_ATOMS: atom_id res chain seq x y z
N MET A 1 -30.44 24.88 3.77
CA MET A 1 -29.98 23.57 4.27
C MET A 1 -30.50 22.49 3.32
N LYS A 2 -29.65 21.85 2.49
CA LYS A 2 -30.10 20.77 1.59
C LYS A 2 -30.12 19.46 2.37
N ALA A 3 -31.28 18.80 2.42
CA ALA A 3 -31.40 17.47 3.00
C ALA A 3 -30.51 16.49 2.22
N LYS A 4 -29.66 15.72 2.93
CA LYS A 4 -28.82 14.69 2.33
C LYS A 4 -29.74 13.53 1.92
N ALA A 5 -29.77 13.17 0.63
CA ALA A 5 -30.55 12.03 0.17
C ALA A 5 -30.02 10.74 0.82
N LYS A 6 -30.92 9.93 1.39
CA LYS A 6 -30.57 8.64 1.99
C LYS A 6 -30.34 7.62 0.87
N ILE A 7 -29.08 7.20 0.68
CA ILE A 7 -28.76 6.10 -0.25
C ILE A 7 -29.22 4.79 0.40
N ILE A 8 -30.08 4.05 -0.31
CA ILE A 8 -30.61 2.76 0.16
C ILE A 8 -29.77 1.65 -0.49
N GLN A 9 -29.03 0.91 0.31
CA GLN A 9 -28.25 -0.25 -0.15
C GLN A 9 -29.20 -1.43 -0.39
N LYS A 10 -29.28 -1.93 -1.63
CA LYS A 10 -30.24 -2.99 -2.04
C LYS A 10 -29.79 -4.42 -1.71
N HIS A 11 -28.53 -4.59 -1.32
CA HIS A 11 -27.90 -5.88 -1.04
C HIS A 11 -27.14 -5.85 0.30
N PRO A 12 -26.83 -7.01 0.90
CA PRO A 12 -26.10 -7.06 2.17
C PRO A 12 -24.59 -6.85 2.04
N PHE A 13 -24.03 -6.74 0.82
CA PHE A 13 -22.58 -6.53 0.63
C PHE A 13 -22.13 -5.11 0.95
N HIS A 14 -20.97 -4.98 1.58
CA HIS A 14 -20.33 -3.71 1.90
C HIS A 14 -19.63 -3.14 0.67
N LEU A 15 -19.99 -1.91 0.28
CA LEU A 15 -19.27 -1.14 -0.73
C LEU A 15 -18.12 -0.43 -0.04
N VAL A 16 -16.89 -0.88 -0.28
CA VAL A 16 -15.71 -0.34 0.37
C VAL A 16 -15.43 1.06 -0.19
N ASP A 17 -15.23 2.02 0.71
CA ASP A 17 -14.79 3.36 0.33
C ASP A 17 -13.40 3.31 -0.33
N PRO A 18 -13.15 4.14 -1.34
CA PRO A 18 -11.83 4.18 -1.99
C PRO A 18 -10.75 4.53 -0.96
N SER A 19 -9.67 3.76 -0.94
CA SER A 19 -8.53 3.98 -0.04
C SER A 19 -7.21 4.02 -0.83
N PRO A 20 -6.24 4.86 -0.40
CA PRO A 20 -4.94 4.95 -1.07
C PRO A 20 -3.98 3.83 -0.67
N TRP A 21 -4.26 3.14 0.45
CA TRP A 21 -3.37 2.17 1.07
C TRP A 21 -2.93 1.02 0.16
N PRO A 22 -3.80 0.41 -0.67
CA PRO A 22 -3.37 -0.64 -1.59
C PRO A 22 -2.26 -0.21 -2.56
N LEU A 23 -2.27 1.06 -2.99
CA LEU A 23 -1.22 1.60 -3.85
C LEU A 23 0.11 1.73 -3.09
N VAL A 24 0.06 2.19 -1.84
CA VAL A 24 1.25 2.33 -0.98
C VAL A 24 1.84 0.94 -0.69
N ALA A 25 1.01 -0.06 -0.40
CA ALA A 25 1.44 -1.45 -0.24
C ALA A 25 2.15 -2.00 -1.49
N ALA A 26 1.63 -1.70 -2.69
CA ALA A 26 2.25 -2.11 -3.94
C ALA A 26 3.66 -1.52 -4.13
N PHE A 27 3.85 -0.23 -3.83
CA PHE A 27 5.18 0.41 -3.86
C PHE A 27 6.10 -0.12 -2.75
N GLY A 28 5.55 -0.47 -1.59
CA GLY A 28 6.28 -1.16 -0.52
C GLY A 28 6.84 -2.51 -0.98
N GLY A 29 6.00 -3.35 -1.58
CA GLY A 29 6.40 -4.65 -2.13
C GLY A 29 7.40 -4.54 -3.29
N LEU A 30 7.25 -3.53 -4.16
CA LEU A 30 8.22 -3.23 -5.21
C LEU A 30 9.59 -2.90 -4.60
N SER A 31 9.62 -1.98 -3.64
CA SER A 31 10.84 -1.55 -2.95
C SER A 31 11.49 -2.70 -2.19
N LEU A 32 10.69 -3.58 -1.59
CA LEU A 32 11.17 -4.78 -0.90
C LEU A 32 11.90 -5.73 -1.85
N THR A 33 11.29 -6.01 -3.01
CA THR A 33 11.86 -6.93 -4.01
C THR A 33 13.15 -6.38 -4.60
N PHE A 34 13.13 -5.13 -5.09
CA PHE A 34 14.33 -4.49 -5.65
C PHE A 34 15.41 -4.29 -4.60
N GLY A 35 15.05 -3.79 -3.42
CA GLY A 35 15.97 -3.61 -2.30
C GLY A 35 16.63 -4.92 -1.88
N GLY A 36 15.88 -6.01 -1.82
CA GLY A 36 16.41 -7.35 -1.50
C GLY A 36 17.44 -7.83 -2.52
N VAL A 37 17.12 -7.73 -3.82
CA VAL A 37 18.07 -8.12 -4.89
C VAL A 37 19.33 -7.27 -4.85
N LEU A 38 19.19 -5.94 -4.70
CA LEU A 38 20.32 -5.02 -4.62
C LEU A 38 21.18 -5.26 -3.38
N PHE A 39 20.56 -5.56 -2.24
CA PHE A 39 21.25 -5.92 -1.00
C PHE A 39 22.06 -7.22 -1.16
N MET A 40 21.48 -8.25 -1.77
CA MET A 40 22.17 -9.54 -2.00
C MET A 40 23.38 -9.43 -2.94
N HIS A 41 23.36 -8.46 -3.87
CA HIS A 41 24.47 -8.21 -4.80
C HIS A 41 25.41 -7.10 -4.35
N ASN A 42 25.29 -6.64 -3.10
CA ASN A 42 26.16 -5.62 -2.49
C ASN A 42 26.19 -4.27 -3.25
N TYR A 43 25.08 -3.90 -3.88
CA TYR A 43 24.92 -2.58 -4.47
C TYR A 43 24.73 -1.51 -3.41
N GLU A 44 25.36 -0.35 -3.60
CA GLU A 44 25.20 0.79 -2.70
C GLU A 44 23.73 1.20 -2.59
N GLY A 45 23.26 1.38 -1.34
CA GLY A 45 21.87 1.76 -1.07
C GLY A 45 20.85 0.61 -1.12
N GLY A 46 21.22 -0.60 -1.52
CA GLY A 46 20.32 -1.76 -1.56
C GLY A 46 19.67 -2.07 -0.20
N GLY A 47 20.46 -2.06 0.87
CA GLY A 47 19.95 -2.24 2.23
C GLY A 47 18.97 -1.14 2.68
N LYS A 48 19.20 0.11 2.28
CA LYS A 48 18.28 1.23 2.60
C LYS A 48 16.94 1.06 1.88
N LEU A 49 16.97 0.67 0.60
CA LEU A 49 15.77 0.40 -0.18
C LEU A 49 14.99 -0.80 0.36
N LEU A 50 15.70 -1.86 0.80
CA LEU A 50 15.10 -3.01 1.45
C LEU A 50 14.39 -2.61 2.75
N CYS A 51 15.05 -1.85 3.63
CA CYS A 51 14.44 -1.34 4.86
C CYS A 51 13.21 -0.47 4.58
N LEU A 52 13.27 0.40 3.57
CA LEU A 52 12.13 1.20 3.14
C LEU A 52 10.95 0.32 2.73
N GLY A 53 11.20 -0.73 1.93
CA GLY A 53 10.17 -1.68 1.51
C GLY A 53 9.53 -2.42 2.68
N VAL A 54 10.35 -2.91 3.63
CA VAL A 54 9.87 -3.59 4.85
C VAL A 54 8.99 -2.64 5.68
N VAL A 55 9.49 -1.44 5.99
CA VAL A 55 8.75 -0.47 6.82
C VAL A 55 7.45 -0.06 6.15
N THR A 56 7.46 0.20 4.84
CA THR A 56 6.27 0.60 4.09
C THR A 56 5.21 -0.50 4.06
N THR A 57 5.63 -1.76 3.92
CA THR A 57 4.73 -2.92 3.89
C THR A 57 4.15 -3.24 5.27
N LEU A 58 4.89 -2.97 6.35
CA LEU A 58 4.40 -3.17 7.73
C LEU A 58 3.54 -2.00 8.24
N TYR A 59 3.71 -0.82 7.66
CA TYR A 59 2.94 0.38 8.03
C TYR A 59 1.52 0.36 7.48
N VAL A 60 1.35 -0.20 6.27
CA VAL A 60 0.08 -0.33 5.56
C VAL A 60 -0.60 -1.66 5.91
#